data_AF-A0A9D6HWL4-F1
#
_entry.id   AF-A0A9D6HWL4-F1
#
_cell.length_a   1.000
_cell.length_b   1.000
_cell.length_c   1.000
_cell.angle_alpha   90.00
_cell.angle_beta   90.00
_cell.angle_gamma   90.00
#
_symmetry.space_group_name_H-M   'P 1'
#
loop_
_entity.id
_entity.type
_entity.pdbx_description
1 polymer ?
#
loop_
_entity_poly.entity_id
_entity_poly.type
_entity_poly.pdbx_seq_one_letter_code
_entity_poly.pdbx_strand_id
1 'polypeptide(L)'
;MEKTRTNVVLPRDLVKAMDKIVGKKKRSDFLALAAQEKLARINFGRSADAAFGAWKDEEYPFLSTEEDVNEFLAGFRAPAAKRLHKRNDG
;
A
#
# COMPACT_ATOMS: atom_id res chain seq x y z
N MET A 1 9.60 -5.88 16.84
CA MET A 1 10.14 -6.42 15.57
C MET A 1 11.59 -6.78 15.83
N GLU A 2 11.96 -8.03 15.56
CA GLU A 2 13.31 -8.54 15.79
C GLU A 2 14.30 -7.90 14.81
N LYS A 3 15.52 -7.60 15.28
CA LYS A 3 16.56 -6.95 14.47
C LYS A 3 17.72 -7.91 14.27
N THR A 4 18.05 -8.20 13.02
CA THR A 4 19.24 -8.97 12.64
C THR A 4 20.34 -8.03 12.15
N ARG A 5 21.58 -8.27 12.58
CA ARG A 5 22.73 -7.51 12.10
C ARG A 5 23.12 -7.99 10.70
N THR A 6 23.19 -7.06 9.75
CA THR A 6 23.60 -7.32 8.36
C THR A 6 24.73 -6.36 7.99
N ASN A 7 25.81 -6.88 7.39
CA ASN A 7 26.88 -6.05 6.83
C ASN A 7 26.52 -5.63 5.41
N VAL A 8 26.52 -4.32 5.14
CA VAL A 8 26.19 -3.74 3.83
C VAL A 8 27.32 -2.81 3.41
N VAL A 9 27.79 -2.96 2.17
CA VAL A 9 28.82 -2.09 1.59
C VAL A 9 28.12 -0.97 0.81
N LEU A 10 28.48 0.28 1.10
CA LEU A 10 27.90 1.46 0.46
C LEU A 10 29.00 2.40 -0.03
N PRO A 11 28.77 3.15 -1.12
CA PRO A 11 29.70 4.18 -1.56
C PRO A 11 29.98 5.20 -0.46
N ARG A 12 31.24 5.59 -0.29
CA ARG A 12 31.66 6.50 0.78
C ARG A 12 30.91 7.83 0.75
N ASP A 13 30.69 8.38 -0.43
CA ASP A 13 30.04 9.69 -0.57
C ASP A 13 28.54 9.62 -0.26
N LEU A 14 27.90 8.48 -0.53
CA LEU A 14 26.53 8.24 -0.08
C LEU A 14 26.43 8.21 1.44
N VAL A 15 27.38 7.52 2.12
CA VAL A 15 27.43 7.49 3.58
C VAL A 15 27.66 8.88 4.16
N LYS A 16 28.53 9.70 3.56
CA LYS A 16 28.74 11.11 3.96
C LYS A 16 27.48 11.95 3.78
N ALA A 17 26.77 11.78 2.66
CA ALA A 17 25.53 12.49 2.40
C ALA A 17 24.45 12.12 3.43
N MET A 18 24.31 10.83 3.73
CA MET A 18 23.42 10.34 4.79
C MET A 18 23.80 10.93 6.14
N ASP A 19 25.09 10.93 6.51
CA ASP A 19 25.57 11.49 7.78
C ASP A 19 25.20 12.95 7.94
N LYS A 20 25.26 13.74 6.87
CA LYS A 20 24.89 15.16 6.91
C LYS A 20 23.41 15.37 7.20
N ILE A 21 22.55 14.43 6.79
CA ILE A 21 21.09 14.54 6.91
C ILE A 21 20.60 13.91 8.22
N VAL A 22 20.97 12.66 8.49
CA VAL A 22 20.43 11.87 9.61
C VAL A 22 21.40 11.71 10.78
N GLY A 23 22.69 12.00 10.57
CA GLY A 23 23.75 11.76 11.54
C GLY A 23 24.21 10.30 11.60
N LYS A 24 25.41 10.09 12.16
CA LYS A 24 26.10 8.79 12.15
C LYS A 24 25.35 7.67 12.89
N LYS A 25 24.54 8.01 13.89
CA LYS A 25 23.83 7.03 14.75
C LYS A 25 22.51 6.52 14.16
N LYS A 26 21.94 7.21 13.15
CA LYS A 26 20.61 6.90 12.60
C LYS A 26 20.64 6.22 11.22
N ARG A 27 21.83 5.79 10.77
CA ARG A 27 21.99 5.17 9.43
C ARG A 27 21.20 3.87 9.28
N SER A 28 21.21 3.01 10.29
CA SER A 28 20.50 1.73 10.24
C SER A 28 19.00 1.94 10.10
N ASP A 29 18.43 2.88 10.86
CA ASP A 29 17.00 3.17 10.80
C ASP A 29 16.63 3.81 9.46
N PHE A 30 17.46 4.74 8.96
CA PHE A 30 17.28 5.33 7.64
C PHE A 30 17.29 4.28 6.52
N LEU A 31 18.27 3.36 6.54
CA LEU A 31 18.36 2.29 5.55
C LEU A 31 17.18 1.31 5.65
N ALA A 32 16.72 1.01 6.87
CA ALA A 32 15.55 0.16 7.07
C ALA A 32 14.29 0.78 6.46
N LEU A 33 14.04 2.06 6.72
CA LEU A 33 12.91 2.80 6.14
C LEU A 33 13.00 2.85 4.61
N ALA A 34 14.16 3.23 4.07
CA ALA A 34 14.38 3.28 2.62
C ALA A 34 14.17 1.91 1.94
N ALA A 35 14.62 0.83 2.59
CA ALA A 35 14.42 -0.53 2.10
C ALA A 35 12.94 -0.92 2.12
N GLN A 36 12.21 -0.61 3.20
CA GLN A 36 10.76 -0.84 3.30
C GLN A 36 10.00 -0.12 2.21
N GLU A 37 10.27 1.17 1.99
CA GLU A 37 9.64 1.96 0.93
C GLU A 37 9.94 1.38 -0.46
N LYS A 38 11.19 1.00 -0.73
CA LYS A 38 11.58 0.44 -2.02
C LYS A 38 10.91 -0.92 -2.26
N LEU A 39 10.86 -1.78 -1.24
CA LEU A 39 10.18 -3.07 -1.31
C LEU A 39 8.68 -2.90 -1.55
N ALA A 40 8.03 -1.96 -0.85
CA ALA A 40 6.62 -1.67 -1.06
C ALA A 40 6.33 -1.25 -2.51
N ARG A 41 7.18 -0.37 -3.08
CA ARG A 41 7.05 0.05 -4.50
C ARG A 41 7.25 -1.11 -5.47
N ILE A 42 8.25 -1.96 -5.24
CA ILE A 42 8.50 -3.14 -6.09
C ILE A 42 7.33 -4.13 -6.01
N ASN A 43 6.85 -4.41 -4.80
CA ASN A 43 5.73 -5.33 -4.60
C ASN A 43 4.45 -4.79 -5.23
N PHE A 44 4.18 -3.49 -5.09
CA PHE A 44 3.04 -2.85 -5.75
C PHE A 44 3.12 -3.01 -7.28
N GLY A 45 4.28 -2.76 -7.89
CA GLY A 45 4.49 -2.97 -9.32
C GLY A 45 4.21 -4.42 -9.74
N ARG A 46 4.78 -5.39 -9.01
CA ARG A 46 4.55 -6.83 -9.27
C ARG A 46 3.09 -7.23 -9.12
N SER A 47 2.40 -6.70 -8.11
CA SER A 47 0.98 -6.96 -7.90
C SER A 47 0.12 -6.31 -8.97
N ALA A 48 0.48 -5.10 -9.42
CA ALA A 48 -0.18 -4.45 -10.54
C ALA A 48 0.00 -5.25 -11.84
N ASP A 49 1.21 -5.73 -12.11
CA ASP A 49 1.49 -6.59 -13.27
C ASP A 49 0.72 -7.93 -13.18
N ALA A 50 0.64 -8.54 -12.00
CA ALA A 50 -0.12 -9.77 -11.79
C ALA A 50 -1.65 -9.55 -11.84
N ALA A 51 -2.13 -8.37 -11.48
CA ALA A 51 -3.53 -7.98 -11.56
C ALA A 51 -3.92 -7.46 -12.96
N PHE A 52 -2.94 -7.23 -13.85
CA PHE A 52 -3.20 -6.80 -15.21
C PHE A 52 -3.98 -7.89 -15.97
N GLY A 53 -5.19 -7.55 -16.42
CA GLY A 53 -6.11 -8.49 -17.06
C GLY A 53 -6.88 -9.41 -16.11
N ALA A 54 -6.74 -9.24 -14.78
CA ALA A 54 -7.58 -9.91 -13.79
C ALA A 54 -9.01 -9.32 -13.72
N TRP A 55 -9.23 -8.18 -14.37
CA TRP A 55 -10.53 -7.54 -14.54
C TRP A 55 -10.85 -7.48 -16.02
N LYS A 56 -11.91 -8.17 -16.45
CA LYS A 56 -12.43 -8.14 -17.80
C LYS A 56 -13.89 -7.71 -17.78
N ASP A 57 -14.29 -6.86 -18.71
CA ASP A 57 -15.65 -6.34 -18.76
C ASP A 57 -16.66 -7.47 -19.05
N GLU A 58 -16.25 -8.51 -19.78
CA GLU A 58 -17.09 -9.69 -20.04
C GLU A 58 -17.35 -10.55 -18.80
N GLU A 59 -16.45 -10.51 -17.82
CA GLU A 59 -16.59 -11.25 -16.54
C GLU A 59 -17.47 -10.48 -15.54
N TYR A 60 -17.64 -9.18 -15.74
CA TYR A 60 -18.41 -8.28 -14.87
C TYR A 60 -19.36 -7.34 -15.66
N PRO A 61 -20.29 -7.87 -16.47
CA PRO A 61 -21.19 -7.06 -17.29
C PRO A 61 -22.17 -6.21 -16.47
N PHE A 62 -22.35 -6.54 -15.19
CA PHE A 62 -23.17 -5.77 -14.24
C PHE A 62 -22.43 -4.56 -13.65
N LEU A 63 -21.22 -4.26 -14.13
CA LEU A 63 -20.46 -3.06 -13.77
C LEU A 63 -20.09 -2.24 -15.02
N SER A 64 -20.80 -2.45 -16.14
CA SER A 64 -20.45 -1.86 -17.43
C SER A 64 -20.81 -0.38 -17.56
N THR A 65 -21.84 0.10 -16.84
CA THR A 65 -22.23 1.52 -16.83
C THR A 65 -22.09 2.14 -15.45
N GLU A 66 -22.07 3.47 -15.39
CA GLU A 66 -22.04 4.19 -14.13
C GLU A 66 -23.29 3.89 -13.28
N GLU A 67 -24.44 3.74 -13.93
CA GLU A 67 -25.69 3.31 -13.29
C GLU A 67 -25.57 1.91 -12.67
N ASP A 68 -25.00 0.93 -13.38
CA ASP A 68 -24.86 -0.44 -12.87
C ASP A 68 -23.90 -0.50 -11.66
N VAL A 69 -22.80 0.27 -11.72
CA VAL A 69 -21.87 0.41 -10.60
C VAL A 69 -22.57 1.04 -9.39
N ASN A 70 -23.39 2.07 -9.61
CA ASN A 70 -24.13 2.73 -8.55
C ASN A 70 -25.17 1.80 -7.90
N GLU A 71 -25.87 0.98 -8.71
CA GLU A 71 -26.82 -0.03 -8.21
C GLU A 71 -26.10 -1.10 -7.39
N PHE A 72 -24.98 -1.62 -7.89
CA PHE A 72 -24.15 -2.57 -7.15
C PHE A 72 -23.69 -1.99 -5.81
N LEU A 73 -23.16 -0.76 -5.80
CA LEU A 73 -22.72 -0.06 -4.58
C LEU A 73 -23.87 0.20 -3.60
N ALA A 74 -25.10 0.43 -4.06
CA ALA A 74 -26.26 0.61 -3.19
C ALA A 74 -26.52 -0.64 -2.33
N GLY A 75 -26.34 -1.83 -2.92
CA GLY A 75 -26.41 -3.12 -2.22
C GLY A 75 -25.36 -3.27 -1.10
N PHE A 76 -24.13 -2.77 -1.30
CA PHE A 76 -23.08 -2.79 -0.27
C PHE A 76 -23.26 -1.71 0.80
N ARG A 77 -23.86 -0.57 0.45
CA ARG A 77 -24.06 0.56 1.36
C ARG A 77 -25.29 0.39 2.28
N ALA A 78 -26.32 -0.33 1.86
CA ALA A 78 -27.53 -0.55 2.65
C ALA A 78 -27.28 -1.27 4.02
N PRO A 79 -26.41 -2.30 4.13
CA PRO A 79 -26.05 -2.90 5.40
C PRO A 79 -25.20 -1.99 6.31
N ALA A 80 -24.33 -1.15 5.71
CA ALA A 80 -23.48 -0.22 6.46
C ALA A 80 -24.29 0.93 7.07
N ALA A 81 -25.27 1.46 6.33
CA ALA A 81 -26.20 2.48 6.83
C ALA A 81 -27.07 1.97 7.98
N LYS A 82 -27.59 0.73 7.90
CA LYS A 82 -28.36 0.09 8.99
C LYS A 82 -27.55 -0.06 10.29
N ARG A 83 -26.23 -0.27 10.20
CA ARG A 83 -25.34 -0.39 11.37
C ARG A 83 -25.02 0.95 12.02
N LEU A 84 -24.96 2.03 11.25
CA LEU A 84 -24.77 3.39 11.77
C LEU A 84 -26.00 3.89 12.52
N HIS A 85 -27.21 3.59 12.02
CA HIS A 85 -28.45 4.00 12.70
C HIS A 85 -28.60 3.33 14.08
N LYS A 86 -28.34 2.03 14.18
CA LYS A 86 -28.47 1.26 15.43
C LYS A 86 -27.51 1.69 16.56
N ARG A 87 -26.45 2.46 16.28
CA ARG A 87 -25.51 2.99 17.30
C ARG A 87 -25.89 4.37 17.84
N ASN A 88 -26.76 5.11 17.16
CA ASN A 88 -27.21 6.43 17.61
C ASN A 88 -28.52 6.41 18.41
N ASP A 89 -29.18 5.24 18.47
CA ASP A 89 -30.47 5.06 19.12
C ASP A 89 -30.37 4.26 20.44
N GLY A 90 -29.16 4.16 21.02
CA GLY A 90 -28.86 3.39 22.23
C GLY A 90 -28.00 4.13 23.23
#